data_AF-A0A959E3L0-F1
#
_entry.id   AF-A0A959E3L0-F1
#
_cell.length_a   1.000
_cell.length_b   1.000
_cell.length_c   1.000
_cell.angle_alpha   90.00
_cell.angle_beta   90.00
_cell.angle_gamma   90.00
#
_symmetry.space_group_name_H-M   'P 1'
#
loop_
_entity.id
_entity.type
_entity.pdbx_description
1 polymer ?
#
loop_
_entity_poly.entity_id
_entity_poly.type
_entity_poly.pdbx_seq_one_letter_code
_entity_poly.pdbx_strand_id
1 'polypeptide(L)'
;MKFYKPQVELAKIVDPNAPTEFVLHSVIFCRYTNYKANGYETDLTDLEDGVVAVTLKLDQDINLPEFEFITPVVHTINLGAINFPEGDGWIDIDVVGAVIEEEGEGRGTDTVSKTTKPGSKTTVSTAHSTTKTKPGDMLI
;
A
#
# COMPACT_ATOMS: atom_id res chain seq x y z
N MET A 1 2.31 -15.92 -1.82
CA MET A 1 2.99 -14.85 -2.58
C MET A 1 3.69 -13.97 -1.57
N LYS A 2 4.96 -13.61 -1.75
CA LYS A 2 5.67 -12.69 -0.84
C LYS A 2 5.78 -11.35 -1.54
N PHE A 3 4.99 -10.37 -1.13
CA PHE A 3 5.30 -8.97 -1.46
C PHE A 3 6.45 -8.54 -0.56
N TYR A 4 7.36 -7.73 -1.11
CA TYR A 4 8.35 -7.09 -0.26
C TYR A 4 7.64 -6.11 0.68
N LYS A 5 8.23 -5.90 1.86
CA LYS A 5 7.70 -4.93 2.83
C LYS A 5 7.54 -3.57 2.13
N PRO A 6 6.34 -2.95 2.15
CA PRO A 6 6.14 -1.68 1.49
C PRO A 6 7.03 -0.61 2.13
N GLN A 7 7.69 0.18 1.28
CA GLN A 7 8.38 1.41 1.69
C GLN A 7 7.34 2.52 1.74
N VAL A 8 7.20 3.18 2.89
CA VAL A 8 6.11 4.14 3.11
C VAL A 8 6.66 5.48 3.58
N GLU A 9 6.09 6.55 3.06
CA GLU A 9 6.36 7.93 3.46
C GLU A 9 5.03 8.63 3.71
N LEU A 10 4.89 9.21 4.90
CA LEU A 10 3.73 10.02 5.26
C LEU A 10 4.12 11.50 5.18
N ALA A 11 3.53 12.21 4.24
CA ALA A 11 3.69 13.65 4.07
C ALA A 11 2.53 14.40 4.74
N LYS A 12 2.88 15.44 5.49
CA LYS A 12 1.91 16.37 6.09
C LYS A 12 1.80 17.62 5.21
N ILE A 13 0.59 17.94 4.77
CA ILE A 13 0.29 19.18 4.06
C ILE A 13 -0.20 20.18 5.09
N VAL A 14 0.58 21.24 5.29
CA VAL A 14 0.27 22.33 6.22
C VAL A 14 -0.09 23.57 5.42
N ASP A 15 -1.36 23.94 5.43
CA ASP A 15 -1.86 25.22 4.94
C ASP A 15 -2.34 26.05 6.15
N PRO A 16 -1.88 27.30 6.34
CA PRO A 16 -2.33 28.15 7.44
C PRO A 16 -3.84 28.47 7.41
N ASN A 17 -4.52 28.27 6.28
CA ASN A 17 -5.95 28.57 6.11
C ASN A 17 -6.83 27.32 5.98
N ALA A 18 -6.27 26.11 6.03
CA ALA A 18 -7.02 24.87 5.89
C ALA A 18 -6.65 23.86 6.99
N PRO A 19 -7.50 22.84 7.24
CA PRO A 19 -7.12 21.72 8.10
C PRO A 19 -5.83 21.06 7.61
N THR A 20 -5.04 20.53 8.55
CA THR A 20 -3.88 19.70 8.19
C THR A 20 -4.35 18.47 7.43
N GLU A 21 -3.78 18.22 6.26
CA GLU A 21 -4.03 17.02 5.46
C GLU A 21 -2.81 16.09 5.47
N PHE A 22 -3.06 14.80 5.27
CA PHE A 22 -2.02 13.79 5.16
C PHE A 22 -2.04 13.11 3.80
N VAL A 23 -0.87 12.93 3.21
CA VAL A 23 -0.67 12.14 1.99
C VAL A 23 0.28 11.00 2.28
N LEU A 24 -0.17 9.78 2.01
CA LEU A 24 0.62 8.57 2.14
C LEU A 24 1.17 8.16 0.77
N HIS A 25 2.48 8.07 0.66
CA HIS A 25 3.17 7.46 -0.46
C HIS A 25 3.63 6.05 -0.05
N SER A 26 3.26 5.04 -0.84
CA SER A 26 3.70 3.66 -0.63
C SER A 26 4.31 3.10 -1.90
N VAL A 27 5.48 2.47 -1.77
CA VAL A 27 6.17 1.75 -2.84
C VAL A 27 6.27 0.28 -2.45
N ILE A 28 5.57 -0.56 -3.21
CA ILE A 28 5.56 -2.01 -3.03
C ILE A 28 6.39 -2.63 -4.15
N PHE A 29 7.48 -3.31 -3.80
CA PHE A 29 8.21 -4.09 -4.79
C PHE A 29 7.51 -5.42 -5.01
N CYS A 30 7.26 -5.75 -6.28
CA CYS A 30 6.63 -6.99 -6.72
C CYS A 30 7.62 -7.81 -7.53
N ARG A 31 7.52 -9.15 -7.46
CA ARG A 31 8.44 -10.07 -8.16
C ARG A 31 8.23 -10.09 -9.68
N TYR A 32 7.03 -9.74 -10.13
CA TYR A 32 6.67 -9.76 -11.55
C TYR A 32 6.25 -8.37 -12.03
N THR A 33 6.35 -8.14 -13.34
CA THR A 33 6.10 -6.83 -13.96
C THR A 33 4.64 -6.50 -14.22
N ASN A 34 3.74 -7.47 -14.10
CA ASN A 34 2.33 -7.34 -14.44
C ASN A 34 1.44 -6.88 -13.26
N TYR A 35 2.01 -6.49 -12.11
CA TYR A 35 1.22 -5.91 -11.02
C TYR A 35 1.00 -4.43 -11.23
N LYS A 36 -0.20 -3.98 -10.85
CA LYS A 36 -0.57 -2.57 -10.81
C LYS A 36 -1.30 -2.23 -9.52
N ALA A 37 -1.26 -0.94 -9.16
CA ALA A 37 -2.06 -0.40 -8.08
C ALA A 37 -3.55 -0.47 -8.47
N ASN A 38 -4.39 -0.99 -7.58
CA ASN A 38 -5.83 -1.17 -7.80
C ASN A 38 -6.65 -0.50 -6.68
N GLY A 39 -6.29 0.74 -6.37
CA GLY A 39 -6.95 1.53 -5.33
C GLY A 39 -6.52 1.16 -3.91
N TYR A 40 -7.27 1.70 -2.95
CA TYR A 40 -7.04 1.55 -1.52
C TYR A 40 -8.37 1.64 -0.75
N GLU A 41 -8.37 1.14 0.47
CA GLU A 41 -9.45 1.34 1.45
C GLU A 41 -8.87 1.88 2.75
N THR A 42 -9.63 2.73 3.42
CA THR A 42 -9.30 3.31 4.72
C THR A 42 -10.36 2.90 5.73
N ASP A 43 -9.92 2.39 6.87
CA ASP A 43 -10.75 2.04 8.01
C ASP A 43 -10.36 2.92 9.20
N LEU A 44 -11.37 3.57 9.79
CA LEU A 44 -11.26 4.53 10.88
C LEU A 44 -11.88 3.98 12.18
N THR A 45 -12.21 2.70 12.24
CA THR A 45 -12.85 2.08 13.40
C THR A 45 -12.02 2.25 14.68
N ASP A 46 -10.70 2.15 14.58
CA ASP A 46 -9.76 2.26 15.71
C ASP A 46 -9.16 3.68 15.84
N LEU A 47 -9.82 4.70 15.29
CA LEU A 47 -9.32 6.08 15.32
C LEU A 47 -9.27 6.64 16.75
N GLU A 48 -10.16 6.19 17.65
CA GLU A 48 -10.13 6.56 19.07
C GLU A 48 -8.86 6.08 19.76
N ASP A 49 -8.33 4.92 19.36
CA ASP A 49 -7.05 4.39 19.80
C ASP A 49 -5.85 4.99 19.04
N GLY A 50 -6.12 6.02 18.22
CA GLY A 50 -5.12 6.71 17.42
C GLY A 50 -4.65 5.93 16.19
N VAL A 51 -5.40 4.93 15.71
CA VAL A 51 -4.99 4.07 14.58
C VAL A 51 -5.89 4.30 13.36
N VAL A 52 -5.27 4.50 12.20
CA VAL A 52 -5.94 4.47 10.89
C VAL A 52 -5.42 3.28 10.11
N ALA A 53 -6.30 2.35 9.76
CA ALA A 53 -5.93 1.21 8.93
C ALA A 53 -6.11 1.55 7.44
N VAL A 54 -5.10 1.26 6.63
CA VAL A 54 -5.09 1.49 5.18
C VAL A 54 -4.77 0.18 4.48
N THR A 55 -5.70 -0.30 3.66
CA THR A 55 -5.51 -1.48 2.82
C THR A 55 -5.16 -1.05 1.40
N LEU A 56 -3.95 -1.35 0.96
CA LEU A 56 -3.47 -1.14 -0.40
C LEU A 56 -3.82 -2.35 -1.26
N LYS A 57 -4.52 -2.11 -2.36
CA LYS A 57 -4.91 -3.18 -3.28
C LYS A 57 -3.98 -3.23 -4.47
N LEU A 58 -3.49 -4.41 -4.78
CA LEU A 58 -2.76 -4.75 -6.00
C LEU A 58 -3.61 -5.66 -6.87
N ASP A 59 -3.51 -5.52 -8.19
CA ASP A 59 -4.12 -6.43 -9.16
C ASP A 59 -3.08 -6.81 -10.21
N GLN A 60 -3.23 -7.99 -10.80
CA GLN A 60 -2.47 -8.37 -11.98
C GLN A 60 -3.20 -7.89 -13.23
N ASP A 61 -2.46 -7.32 -14.17
CA ASP A 61 -2.98 -6.93 -15.49
C ASP A 61 -2.56 -7.94 -16.54
N ILE A 62 -3.53 -8.66 -17.12
CA ILE A 62 -3.31 -9.64 -18.18
C ILE A 62 -2.75 -9.00 -19.47
N ASN A 63 -2.92 -7.69 -19.65
CA ASN A 63 -2.40 -6.99 -20.82
C ASN A 63 -0.93 -6.57 -20.65
N LEU A 64 -0.38 -6.71 -19.43
CA LEU A 64 1.03 -6.46 -19.17
C LEU A 64 1.81 -7.77 -19.26
N PRO A 65 2.98 -7.76 -19.90
CA PRO A 65 3.81 -8.95 -19.96
C PRO A 65 4.27 -9.33 -18.55
N GLU A 66 4.30 -10.64 -18.28
CA GLU A 66 4.80 -11.19 -17.03
C GLU A 66 6.28 -11.56 -17.18
N PHE A 67 7.16 -10.68 -16.72
CA PHE A 67 8.58 -10.97 -16.57
C PHE A 67 8.93 -11.08 -15.09
N GLU A 68 9.83 -12.01 -14.75
CA GLU A 68 10.36 -12.14 -13.41
C GLU A 68 11.43 -11.07 -13.16
N PHE A 69 10.98 -9.85 -12.88
CA PHE A 69 11.83 -8.72 -12.54
C PHE A 69 11.21 -7.94 -11.38
N ILE A 70 12.04 -7.56 -10.41
CA ILE A 70 11.59 -6.77 -9.27
C ILE A 70 11.16 -5.40 -9.77
N THR A 71 9.86 -5.11 -9.71
CA THR A 71 9.30 -3.82 -10.15
C THR A 71 8.57 -3.10 -9.03
N PRO A 72 8.68 -1.77 -8.97
CA PRO A 72 7.94 -0.97 -8.00
C PRO A 72 6.51 -0.73 -8.48
N VAL A 73 5.54 -0.96 -7.60
CA VAL A 73 4.17 -0.48 -7.71
C VAL A 73 3.98 0.64 -6.70
N VAL A 74 3.51 1.80 -7.15
CA VAL A 74 3.40 3.01 -6.33
C VAL A 74 1.93 3.35 -6.08
N HIS A 75 1.58 3.56 -4.81
CA HIS A 75 0.33 4.17 -4.38
C HIS A 75 0.60 5.56 -3.79
N THR A 76 -0.16 6.55 -4.26
CA THR A 76 -0.22 7.88 -3.64
C THR A 76 -1.64 8.12 -3.18
N ILE A 77 -1.82 8.28 -1.88
CA ILE A 77 -3.12 8.25 -1.22
C ILE A 77 -3.29 9.55 -0.45
N ASN A 78 -4.34 10.30 -0.79
CA ASN A 78 -4.77 11.43 0.02
C ASN A 78 -5.66 10.89 1.14
N LEU A 79 -5.15 10.93 2.38
CA LEU A 79 -5.88 10.51 3.57
C LEU A 79 -6.76 11.63 4.13
N GLY A 80 -6.69 12.83 3.54
CA GLY A 80 -7.44 14.01 3.96
C GLY A 80 -7.03 14.50 5.34
N ALA A 81 -7.93 15.22 5.98
CA ALA A 81 -7.76 15.71 7.34
C ALA A 81 -8.18 14.64 8.35
N ILE A 82 -7.19 13.98 8.97
CA ILE A 82 -7.42 13.02 10.06
C ILE A 82 -7.16 13.73 11.38
N ASN A 83 -8.14 13.70 12.29
CA ASN A 83 -8.01 14.26 13.62
C ASN A 83 -7.78 13.13 14.65
N PHE A 84 -6.55 12.99 15.14
CA PHE A 84 -6.20 12.02 16.17
C PHE A 84 -6.54 12.58 17.57
N PRO A 85 -7.45 11.95 18.34
CA PRO A 85 -7.92 12.50 19.62
C PRO A 85 -6.82 12.72 20.65
N GLU A 86 -5.80 11.85 20.68
CA GLU A 86 -4.69 11.88 21.66
C GLU A 86 -3.42 12.57 21.14
N GLY A 87 -3.49 13.24 19.98
CA GLY A 87 -2.40 14.04 19.41
C GLY A 87 -1.43 13.25 18.54
N ASP A 88 -0.92 12.11 19.03
CA ASP A 88 -0.09 11.19 18.24
C ASP A 88 -0.93 10.05 17.68
N GLY A 89 -0.66 9.66 16.44
CA GLY A 89 -1.41 8.65 15.71
C GLY A 89 -0.53 7.72 14.89
N TRP A 90 -1.09 6.59 14.51
CA TRP A 90 -0.43 5.55 13.74
C TRP A 90 -1.28 5.21 12.52
N ILE A 91 -0.61 4.97 11.41
CA ILE A 91 -1.24 4.46 10.20
C ILE A 91 -0.73 3.04 10.01
N ASP A 92 -1.66 2.09 10.06
CA ASP A 92 -1.40 0.68 9.86
C ASP A 92 -1.72 0.30 8.42
N ILE A 93 -0.75 -0.22 7.69
CA ILE A 93 -0.84 -0.41 6.24
C ILE A 93 -0.77 -1.90 5.96
N ASP A 94 -1.83 -2.45 5.38
CA ASP A 94 -1.85 -3.80 4.84
C ASP A 94 -1.84 -3.75 3.31
N VAL A 95 -1.20 -4.73 2.69
CA VAL A 95 -1.14 -4.88 1.23
C VAL A 95 -1.84 -6.17 0.87
N VAL A 96 -2.85 -6.07 0.01
CA VAL A 96 -3.63 -7.21 -0.45
C VAL A 96 -3.55 -7.30 -1.97
N GLY A 97 -3.23 -8.48 -2.50
CA GLY A 97 -3.14 -8.71 -3.94
C GLY A 97 -4.29 -9.57 -4.46
N ALA A 98 -4.97 -9.11 -5.50
CA ALA A 98 -5.77 -9.97 -6.36
C ALA A 98 -4.83 -10.63 -7.39
N VAL A 99 -4.89 -11.96 -7.46
CA VAL A 99 -4.13 -12.78 -8.39
C VAL A 99 -5.10 -13.33 -9.41
N ILE A 100 -4.69 -13.30 -10.68
CA ILE A 100 -5.34 -14.03 -11.75
C ILE A 100 -4.72 -15.43 -11.73
N GLU A 101 -5.49 -16.46 -11.38
CA GLU A 101 -5.05 -17.84 -11.51
C GLU A 101 -5.52 -18.36 -12.88
N GLU A 102 -4.58 -18.74 -13.76
CA GLU A 102 -4.92 -19.52 -14.95
C GLU A 102 -5.31 -20.94 -14.49
N GLU A 103 -6.57 -21.33 -14.71
CA GLU A 103 -6.97 -22.72 -14.52
C GLU A 103 -6.28 -23.59 -15.58
N GLY A 104 -5.52 -24.59 -15.12
CA GLY A 104 -4.76 -25.48 -15.98
C GLY A 104 -5.61 -26.19 -17.03
N GLU A 105 -5.04 -26.33 -18.23
CA GLU A 105 -5.53 -27.02 -19.44
C GLU A 105 -6.74 -27.95 -19.25
N GLY A 106 -7.94 -27.37 -19.25
CA GLY A 106 -9.20 -28.09 -19.29
C GLY A 106 -10.13 -27.39 -20.27
N ARG A 107 -10.41 -28.01 -21.42
CA ARG A 107 -11.37 -27.54 -22.43
C ARG A 107 -12.72 -27.19 -21.77
N GLY A 108 -12.98 -25.91 -21.54
CA GLY A 108 -14.29 -25.44 -21.10
C GLY A 108 -14.25 -23.99 -20.65
N THR A 109 -14.74 -23.09 -21.52
CA THR A 109 -15.12 -21.70 -21.23
C THR A 109 -14.21 -20.95 -20.24
N ASP A 110 -13.24 -20.22 -20.80
CA ASP A 110 -12.29 -19.34 -20.10
C ASP A 110 -13.00 -18.48 -19.04
N THR A 111 -12.98 -18.94 -17.80
CA THR A 111 -13.44 -18.16 -16.65
C THR A 111 -12.22 -17.91 -15.78
N VAL A 112 -11.55 -16.80 -16.05
CA VAL A 112 -10.41 -16.37 -15.24
C VAL A 112 -10.92 -16.05 -13.83
N SER A 113 -10.56 -16.87 -12.85
CA SER A 113 -10.92 -16.65 -11.44
C SER A 113 -9.92 -15.72 -10.77
N LYS A 114 -10.42 -14.65 -10.15
CA LYS A 114 -9.61 -13.74 -9.32
C LYS A 114 -9.64 -14.22 -7.87
N THR A 115 -8.48 -14.49 -7.30
CA THR A 115 -8.32 -14.90 -5.89
C THR A 115 -7.56 -13.82 -5.13
N THR A 116 -8.04 -13.44 -3.94
CA THR A 116 -7.39 -12.45 -3.07
C THR A 116 -6.41 -13.13 -2.11
N LYS A 117 -5.16 -12.64 -2.03
CA LYS A 117 -4.14 -13.14 -1.10
C LYS A 117 -3.60 -12.00 -0.21
N PRO A 118 -3.57 -12.18 1.13
CA PRO A 118 -2.94 -11.21 2.02
C PRO A 118 -1.45 -11.13 1.73
N GLY A 119 -0.90 -9.92 1.80
CA GLY A 119 0.44 -9.62 1.34
C GLY A 119 1.42 -9.31 2.46
N SER A 120 1.59 -8.02 2.77
CA SER A 120 2.63 -7.52 3.68
C SER A 120 2.13 -6.31 4.47
N LYS A 121 2.57 -6.17 5.73
CA LYS A 121 2.10 -5.16 6.69
C LYS A 121 3.23 -4.22 7.13
N THR A 122 2.93 -2.92 7.25
CA THR A 122 3.86 -1.88 7.75
C THR A 122 3.08 -0.80 8.51
N THR A 123 3.69 -0.19 9.52
CA THR A 123 3.12 0.94 10.26
C THR A 123 3.98 2.20 10.12
N VAL A 124 3.35 3.38 10.08
CA VAL A 124 4.04 4.68 10.11
C VAL A 124 3.38 5.61 11.14
N SER A 125 4.19 6.38 11.87
CA SER A 125 3.73 7.34 12.89
C SER A 125 3.49 8.72 12.28
N THR A 126 2.48 9.42 12.77
CA THR A 126 2.24 10.84 12.44
C THR A 126 3.21 11.80 13.14
N ALA A 127 3.87 11.36 14.22
CA ALA A 127 4.83 12.13 14.99
C ALA A 127 6.22 12.26 14.33
N HIS A 128 6.52 11.43 13.32
CA HIS A 128 7.79 11.43 12.60
C HIS A 128 7.58 11.70 11.11
N SER A 129 7.18 12.93 10.76
CA SER A 129 7.21 13.38 9.36
C SER A 129 8.61 13.75 8.85
N THR A 130 9.67 13.48 9.61
CA THR A 130 11.03 13.86 9.23
C THR A 130 12.06 12.81 9.62
N THR A 131 12.36 11.88 8.72
CA THR A 131 13.75 11.62 8.31
C THR A 131 13.76 10.70 7.09
N LYS A 132 14.29 11.22 5.97
CA LYS A 132 14.64 10.43 4.79
C LYS A 132 15.62 9.34 5.22
N THR A 133 15.17 8.10 5.38
CA THR A 133 16.11 6.97 5.35
C THR A 133 16.55 6.84 3.90
N LYS A 134 17.78 7.25 3.61
CA LYS A 134 18.35 7.01 2.28
C LYS A 134 18.68 5.52 2.17
N PRO A 135 18.50 4.89 1.00
CA PRO A 135 19.04 3.55 0.77
C PRO A 135 20.56 3.60 0.95
N GLY A 136 21.08 3.06 2.06
CA GLY A 136 22.50 3.09 2.42
C GLY A 136 22.81 3.30 3.91
N ASP A 137 21.85 3.70 4.74
CA ASP A 137 22.09 3.97 6.17
C ASP A 137 22.21 2.71 7.05
N MET A 138 22.25 1.50 6.46
CA MET A 138 22.62 0.27 7.16
C MET A 138 23.89 -0.31 6.56
N LEU A 139 25.03 0.25 6.93
CA LEU A 139 26.30 -0.46 6.93
C LEU A 139 26.94 -0.25 8.32
N ILE A 140 26.94 -1.31 9.11
CA ILE A 140 27.92 -1.54 10.18
C ILE A 140 29.18 -2.07 9.51
#